data_AF-A0A3S3QTI4-F1
#
_entry.id   AF-A0A3S3QTI4-F1
#
_cell.length_a   1.000
_cell.length_b   1.000
_cell.length_c   1.000
_cell.angle_alpha   90.00
_cell.angle_beta   90.00
_cell.angle_gamma   90.00
#
_symmetry.space_group_name_H-M   'P 1'
#
loop_
_entity.id
_entity.type
_entity.pdbx_description
1 polymer ?
#
loop_
_entity_poly.entity_id
_entity_poly.type
_entity_poly.pdbx_seq_one_letter_code
_entity_poly.pdbx_strand_id
1 'polypeptide(L)'
;MRYMKILVLGIVFGWATGLPAEASSSIWYNSEGGKVRLVTTGKPDEAGKIRGVLDIALKPGWKTYWRDPGDAGVPPQLDISGSTNIADAQLSFPPPQRHDDGYGKWAGYDRPVSLPVTFTV
;
A
#
# COMPACT_ATOMS: atom_id res chain seq x y z
N MET A 1 -13.07 64.66 35.60
CA MET A 1 -13.59 64.49 34.22
C MET A 1 -13.22 63.08 33.78
N ARG A 2 -14.16 62.12 33.85
CA ARG A 2 -15.05 61.64 32.76
C ARG A 2 -14.31 60.80 31.68
N TYR A 3 -14.46 59.47 31.79
CA TYR A 3 -14.51 58.39 30.76
C TYR A 3 -13.23 58.06 29.95
N MET A 4 -12.94 56.82 29.56
CA MET A 4 -13.78 55.89 28.81
C MET A 4 -13.30 54.44 29.00
N LYS A 5 -14.21 53.53 29.36
CA LYS A 5 -13.98 52.08 29.32
C LYS A 5 -14.23 51.60 27.88
N ILE A 6 -13.18 51.21 27.16
CA ILE A 6 -13.31 50.53 25.86
C ILE A 6 -13.32 49.03 26.14
N LEU A 7 -14.49 48.42 25.92
CA LEU A 7 -14.71 46.98 26.03
C LEU A 7 -14.35 46.39 24.67
N VAL A 8 -13.15 45.82 24.55
CA VAL A 8 -12.71 45.14 23.33
C VAL A 8 -13.36 43.75 23.33
N LEU A 9 -14.36 43.57 22.46
CA LEU A 9 -14.92 42.26 22.14
C LEU A 9 -13.87 41.48 21.33
N GLY A 10 -13.15 40.58 22.00
CA GLY A 10 -12.17 39.72 21.34
C GLY A 10 -12.87 38.76 20.38
N ILE A 11 -12.61 38.90 19.08
CA ILE A 11 -12.98 37.91 18.07
C ILE A 11 -12.11 36.67 18.33
N VAL A 12 -12.71 35.62 18.89
CA VAL A 12 -12.09 34.29 18.96
C VAL A 12 -12.12 33.70 17.56
N PHE A 13 -11.04 33.92 16.81
CA PHE A 13 -10.80 33.23 15.55
C PHE A 13 -10.46 31.78 15.90
N GLY A 14 -11.45 30.90 15.89
CA GLY A 14 -11.26 29.47 16.15
C GLY A 14 -10.40 28.87 15.05
N TRP A 15 -9.15 28.54 15.38
CA TRP A 15 -8.31 27.72 14.52
C TRP A 15 -8.89 26.31 14.51
N ALA A 16 -9.72 26.00 13.52
CA ALA A 16 -10.08 24.63 13.21
C ALA A 16 -8.82 23.93 12.69
N THR A 17 -8.02 23.39 13.60
CA THR A 17 -6.93 22.48 13.24
C THR A 17 -7.56 21.20 12.75
N GLY A 18 -7.73 21.07 11.43
CA GLY A 18 -8.08 19.79 10.82
C GLY A 18 -7.00 18.78 11.17
N LEU A 19 -7.37 17.66 11.78
CA LEU A 19 -6.45 16.55 11.96
C LEU A 19 -6.06 16.01 10.57
N PRO A 20 -4.78 15.68 10.34
CA PRO A 20 -4.37 15.08 9.08
C PRO A 20 -5.13 13.77 8.87
N ALA A 21 -5.71 13.60 7.69
CA ALA A 21 -6.25 12.32 7.27
C ALA A 21 -5.08 11.43 6.83
N GLU A 22 -4.68 10.50 7.69
CA GLU A 22 -3.66 9.50 7.37
C GLU A 22 -4.27 8.41 6.49
N ALA A 23 -3.60 8.08 5.38
CA ALA A 23 -3.95 6.90 4.61
C ALA A 23 -3.58 5.64 5.40
N SER A 24 -4.41 4.59 5.34
CA SER A 24 -4.04 3.29 5.91
C SER A 24 -2.98 2.61 5.06
N SER A 25 -1.74 3.06 5.22
CA SER A 25 -0.58 2.55 4.51
C SER A 25 0.60 2.35 5.46
N SER A 26 1.35 1.27 5.26
CA SER A 26 2.65 1.12 5.90
C SER A 26 3.64 2.15 5.36
N ILE A 27 4.73 2.35 6.09
CA ILE A 27 5.92 2.96 5.53
C ILE A 27 6.45 2.14 4.34
N TRP A 28 7.29 2.78 3.51
CA TRP A 28 8.05 2.06 2.50
C TRP A 28 9.15 1.22 3.15
N TYR A 29 9.17 -0.06 2.81
CA TYR A 29 10.28 -0.95 3.09
C TYR A 29 11.19 -1.03 1.87
N ASN A 30 12.48 -0.75 2.04
CA ASN A 30 13.44 -0.74 0.94
C ASN A 30 14.04 -2.14 0.74
N SER A 31 14.22 -2.51 -0.53
CA SER A 31 14.96 -3.69 -0.95
C SER A 31 16.02 -3.31 -1.98
N GLU A 32 16.86 -4.27 -2.36
CA GLU A 32 17.86 -4.04 -3.41
C GLU A 32 17.20 -3.58 -4.71
N GLY A 33 16.14 -4.28 -5.13
CA GLY A 33 15.46 -4.02 -6.41
C GLY A 33 14.39 -2.94 -6.41
N GLY A 34 14.14 -2.29 -5.28
CA GLY A 34 13.06 -1.31 -5.19
C GLY A 34 12.63 -1.02 -3.79
N LYS A 35 11.34 -0.75 -3.63
CA LYS A 35 10.69 -0.60 -2.34
C LYS A 35 9.27 -1.13 -2.42
N VAL A 36 8.78 -1.61 -1.29
CA VAL A 36 7.45 -2.19 -1.14
C VAL A 36 6.71 -1.54 0.02
N ARG A 37 5.40 -1.42 -0.09
CA ARG A 37 4.53 -1.03 1.04
C ARG A 37 3.19 -1.72 0.91
N LEU A 38 2.47 -1.81 2.03
CA LEU A 38 1.09 -2.25 2.06
C LEU A 38 0.18 -1.01 2.15
N VAL A 39 -0.84 -0.93 1.30
CA VAL A 39 -1.89 0.10 1.37
C VAL A 39 -3.23 -0.60 1.46
N THR A 40 -4.07 -0.24 2.41
CA THR A 40 -5.37 -0.90 2.65
C THR A 40 -6.51 0.09 2.84
N THR A 41 -7.74 -0.42 2.87
CA THR A 41 -8.92 0.32 3.30
C THR A 41 -8.90 0.66 4.80
N GLY A 42 -7.98 0.08 5.57
CA GLY A 42 -7.75 0.32 7.00
C GLY A 42 -8.79 -0.27 7.96
N LYS A 43 -9.99 -0.57 7.49
CA LYS A 43 -11.04 -1.21 8.27
C LYS A 43 -11.61 -2.41 7.51
N PRO A 44 -12.01 -3.49 8.23
CA PRO A 44 -12.79 -4.55 7.65
C PRO A 44 -14.15 -4.02 7.15
N ASP A 45 -14.63 -4.58 6.06
CA ASP A 45 -16.03 -4.40 5.64
C ASP A 45 -16.99 -5.26 6.48
N GLU A 46 -18.28 -5.22 6.15
CA GLU A 46 -19.32 -6.00 6.84
C GLU A 46 -19.08 -7.52 6.78
N ALA A 47 -18.28 -7.99 5.81
CA ALA A 47 -17.91 -9.40 5.65
C ALA A 47 -16.56 -9.74 6.31
N GLY A 48 -15.99 -8.83 7.10
CA GLY A 48 -14.69 -9.04 7.75
C GLY A 48 -13.51 -9.01 6.78
N LYS A 49 -13.64 -8.36 5.62
CA LYS A 49 -12.56 -8.27 4.63
C LYS A 49 -11.89 -6.91 4.64
N ILE A 50 -10.56 -6.91 4.71
CA ILE A 50 -9.75 -5.72 4.46
C ILE A 50 -9.17 -5.83 3.05
N ARG A 51 -9.47 -4.87 2.18
CA ARG A 51 -8.92 -4.82 0.82
C ARG A 51 -7.72 -3.89 0.76
N GLY A 52 -6.78 -4.20 -0.10
CA GLY A 52 -5.58 -3.39 -0.26
C GLY A 52 -4.74 -3.80 -1.45
N VAL A 53 -3.54 -3.25 -1.49
CA VAL A 53 -2.49 -3.58 -2.46
C VAL A 53 -1.15 -3.69 -1.77
N LEU A 54 -0.37 -4.68 -2.17
CA LEU A 54 1.08 -4.66 -2.02
C LEU A 54 1.65 -3.83 -3.17
N ASP A 55 2.05 -2.60 -2.86
CA ASP A 55 2.56 -1.63 -3.81
C ASP A 55 4.07 -1.82 -3.96
N ILE A 56 4.51 -2.23 -5.16
CA ILE A 56 5.89 -2.57 -5.48
C ILE A 56 6.43 -1.52 -6.45
N ALA A 57 7.29 -0.64 -5.95
CA ALA A 57 8.01 0.32 -6.78
C ALA A 57 9.38 -0.24 -7.15
N LEU A 58 9.47 -0.79 -8.36
CA LEU A 58 10.71 -1.34 -8.92
C LEU A 58 11.68 -0.22 -9.33
N LYS A 59 12.97 -0.41 -9.07
CA LYS A 59 14.03 0.39 -9.69
C LYS A 59 14.16 0.07 -11.18
N PRO A 60 14.67 1.00 -12.01
CA PRO A 60 14.95 0.70 -13.42
C PRO A 60 15.80 -0.56 -13.58
N GLY A 61 15.40 -1.44 -14.51
CA GLY A 61 16.08 -2.71 -14.80
C GLY A 61 15.75 -3.87 -13.86
N TRP A 62 14.99 -3.62 -12.77
CA TRP A 62 14.52 -4.68 -11.88
C TRP A 62 13.16 -5.22 -12.32
N LYS A 63 12.91 -6.49 -12.00
CA LYS A 63 11.67 -7.20 -12.32
C LYS A 63 11.11 -7.89 -11.08
N THR A 64 9.79 -8.10 -11.09
CA THR A 64 9.13 -9.05 -10.21
C THR A 64 8.24 -9.98 -11.04
N TYR A 65 7.88 -11.12 -10.47
CA TYR A 65 7.28 -12.20 -11.25
C TYR A 65 5.76 -12.27 -11.09
N TRP A 66 5.12 -12.85 -12.10
CA TRP A 66 3.73 -13.25 -12.00
C TRP A 66 3.58 -14.55 -11.20
N ARG A 67 2.33 -14.92 -10.88
CA ARG A 67 2.01 -16.15 -10.15
C ARG A 67 2.64 -17.39 -10.77
N ASP A 68 2.61 -17.47 -12.10
CA ASP A 68 3.29 -18.51 -12.86
C ASP A 68 4.48 -17.86 -13.61
N PRO A 69 5.69 -17.87 -13.00
CA PRO A 69 6.83 -17.13 -13.50
C PRO A 69 7.47 -17.72 -14.75
N GLY A 70 7.15 -18.97 -15.13
CA GLY A 70 7.92 -19.72 -16.12
C GLY A 70 9.27 -20.21 -15.57
N ASP A 71 10.28 -20.25 -16.42
CA ASP A 71 11.48 -21.08 -16.22
C ASP A 71 12.48 -20.55 -15.15
N ALA A 72 12.36 -19.29 -14.72
CA ALA A 72 13.46 -18.61 -14.02
C ALA A 72 13.06 -17.67 -12.87
N GLY A 73 11.82 -17.75 -12.36
CA GLY A 73 11.34 -16.79 -11.36
C GLY A 73 10.74 -17.40 -10.10
N VAL A 74 10.68 -16.59 -9.04
CA VAL A 74 9.95 -16.90 -7.80
C VAL A 74 8.82 -15.89 -7.68
N PRO A 75 7.55 -16.33 -7.63
CA PRO A 75 6.42 -15.40 -7.50
C PRO A 75 6.46 -14.73 -6.12
N PRO A 76 6.02 -13.46 -6.01
CA PRO A 76 5.76 -12.83 -4.73
C PRO A 76 4.85 -13.68 -3.85
N GLN A 77 5.24 -13.84 -2.59
CA GLN A 77 4.48 -14.54 -1.56
C GLN A 77 4.24 -13.60 -0.39
N LEU A 78 3.11 -13.82 0.30
CA LEU A 78 2.76 -13.11 1.50
C LEU A 78 2.62 -14.12 2.63
N ASP A 79 3.50 -14.03 3.61
CA ASP A 79 3.42 -14.79 4.84
C ASP A 79 2.74 -13.94 5.92
N ILE A 80 1.66 -14.47 6.48
CA ILE A 80 0.87 -13.82 7.53
C ILE A 80 1.00 -14.52 8.89
N SER A 81 1.89 -15.51 9.02
CA SER A 81 2.06 -16.31 10.25
C SER A 81 2.38 -15.48 11.51
N GLY A 82 2.95 -14.28 11.34
CA GLY A 82 3.20 -13.33 12.42
C GLY A 82 2.01 -12.44 12.81
N SER A 83 0.87 -12.56 12.13
CA SER A 83 -0.32 -11.74 12.39
C SER A 83 -1.17 -12.35 13.50
N THR A 84 -1.72 -11.52 14.40
CA THR A 84 -2.56 -12.00 15.52
C THR A 84 -4.06 -11.89 15.23
N ASN A 85 -4.44 -11.15 14.19
CA ASN A 85 -5.81 -10.75 13.89
C ASN A 85 -6.17 -10.90 12.41
N ILE A 86 -5.35 -11.64 11.65
CA ILE A 86 -5.59 -11.98 10.26
C ILE A 86 -5.70 -13.50 10.18
N ALA A 87 -6.86 -14.01 9.77
CA ALA A 87 -7.09 -15.42 9.56
C ALA A 87 -6.55 -15.91 8.21
N ASP A 88 -6.56 -15.05 7.19
CA ASP A 88 -6.22 -15.43 5.82
C ASP A 88 -5.85 -14.22 4.95
N ALA A 89 -5.06 -14.45 3.89
CA ALA A 89 -4.66 -13.41 2.93
C ALA A 89 -4.58 -13.94 1.50
N GLN A 90 -5.39 -13.36 0.61
CA GLN A 90 -5.40 -13.67 -0.82
C GLN A 90 -4.61 -12.63 -1.61
N LEU A 91 -3.46 -13.03 -2.17
CA LEU A 91 -2.72 -12.23 -3.15
C LEU A 91 -3.22 -12.50 -4.57
N SER A 92 -3.66 -11.43 -5.24
CA SER A 92 -4.09 -11.43 -6.63
C SER A 92 -3.05 -10.76 -7.51
N PHE A 93 -3.07 -11.13 -8.80
CA PHE A 93 -2.06 -10.68 -9.75
C PHE A 93 -2.75 -10.07 -10.96
N PRO A 94 -2.48 -8.79 -11.28
CA PRO A 94 -2.86 -8.21 -12.57
C PRO A 94 -2.31 -9.03 -13.75
N PRO A 95 -2.82 -8.81 -14.98
CA PRO A 95 -2.25 -9.43 -16.17
C PRO A 95 -0.76 -9.10 -16.31
N PRO A 96 0.11 -10.09 -16.55
CA PRO A 96 1.54 -9.87 -16.68
C PRO A 96 1.95 -9.51 -18.11
N GLN A 97 3.20 -9.07 -18.27
CA GLN A 97 3.89 -9.12 -19.55
C GLN A 97 4.56 -10.49 -19.72
N ARG A 98 4.58 -10.99 -20.96
CA ARG A 98 5.38 -12.17 -21.35
C ARG A 98 6.71 -11.68 -21.89
N HIS A 99 7.79 -12.30 -21.43
CA HIS A 99 9.14 -11.96 -21.82
C HIS A 99 9.85 -13.22 -22.32
N ASP A 100 10.71 -13.03 -23.31
CA ASP A 100 11.62 -14.03 -23.85
C ASP A 100 12.97 -13.33 -24.04
N ASP A 101 13.97 -13.76 -23.28
CA ASP A 101 15.32 -13.20 -23.30
C ASP A 101 16.32 -14.10 -24.06
N GLY A 102 15.81 -15.11 -24.78
CA GLY A 102 16.60 -16.10 -25.50
C GLY A 102 17.16 -17.22 -24.62
N TYR A 103 17.12 -17.08 -23.29
CA TYR A 103 17.52 -18.11 -22.34
C TYR A 103 16.33 -18.79 -21.68
N GLY A 104 15.22 -18.09 -21.52
CA GLY A 104 13.98 -18.65 -21.00
C GLY A 104 12.79 -17.75 -21.22
N LYS A 105 11.60 -18.32 -21.02
CA LYS A 105 10.35 -17.58 -21.09
C LYS A 105 9.84 -17.34 -19.68
N TRP A 106 9.44 -16.10 -19.42
CA TRP A 106 8.89 -15.74 -18.13
C TRP A 106 7.71 -14.78 -18.23
N ALA A 107 6.89 -14.76 -17.19
CA ALA A 107 5.78 -13.82 -17.05
C ALA A 107 5.98 -12.97 -15.78
N GLY A 108 5.79 -11.66 -15.90
CA GLY A 108 5.95 -10.77 -14.76
C GLY A 108 5.82 -9.30 -15.13
N TYR A 109 6.51 -8.47 -14.35
CA TYR A 109 6.44 -7.01 -14.43
C TYR A 109 7.85 -6.44 -14.38
N ASP A 110 8.14 -5.55 -15.33
CA ASP A 110 9.39 -4.79 -15.47
C ASP A 110 9.22 -3.31 -15.06
N ARG A 111 8.05 -2.98 -14.53
CA ARG A 111 7.63 -1.65 -14.05
C ARG A 111 6.93 -1.76 -12.71
N PRO A 112 6.82 -0.66 -11.95
CA PRO A 112 6.04 -0.63 -10.72
C PRO A 112 4.65 -1.25 -10.88
N VAL A 113 4.26 -2.07 -9.92
CA VAL A 113 3.01 -2.83 -9.94
C VAL A 113 2.39 -2.84 -8.56
N SER A 114 1.06 -2.76 -8.50
CA SER A 114 0.31 -2.95 -7.26
C SER A 114 -0.42 -4.29 -7.34
N LEU A 115 -0.05 -5.21 -6.45
CA LEU A 115 -0.67 -6.53 -6.36
C LEU A 115 -1.85 -6.47 -5.38
N PRO A 116 -3.11 -6.66 -5.82
CA PRO A 116 -4.23 -6.62 -4.90
C PRO A 116 -4.14 -7.71 -3.85
N VAL A 117 -4.44 -7.34 -2.61
CA VAL A 117 -4.52 -8.27 -1.49
C VAL A 117 -5.86 -8.11 -0.78
N THR A 118 -6.47 -9.23 -0.41
CA THR A 118 -7.64 -9.27 0.46
C THR A 118 -7.27 -10.04 1.71
N PHE A 119 -7.38 -9.40 2.87
CA PHE A 119 -7.22 -10.04 4.16
C PHE A 119 -8.58 -10.39 4.74
N THR A 120 -8.63 -11.50 5.47
CA THR A 120 -9.75 -11.89 6.32
C THR A 120 -9.33 -11.71 7.76
N VAL A 121 -10.09 -10.92 8.52
CA VAL A 121 -9.89 -10.76 9.98
C VAL A 121 -10.70 -11.78 10.78
#